data_AF-A0A0D5M4C8-F1
#
_entry.id   AF-A0A0D5M4C8-F1
#
_cell.length_a   1.000
_cell.length_b   1.000
_cell.length_c   1.000
_cell.angle_alpha   90.00
_cell.angle_beta   90.00
_cell.angle_gamma   90.00
#
_symmetry.space_group_name_H-M   'P 1'
#
loop_
_entity.id
_entity.type
_entity.pdbx_description
1 polymer ?
#
loop_
_entity_poly.entity_id
_entity_poly.type
_entity_poly.pdbx_seq_one_letter_code
_entity_poly.pdbx_strand_id
1 'polypeptide(L)'
;MNSACLKDQRAEKHYAELAALIRKHKPFRYFVETNFKTGEKATFAKKDEEVANQGAIIIGDIIHNFRSALDHTYWNCTEQSAKSDGERRNIPFYLTTTL
;
A
#
# COMPACT_ATOMS: atom_id res chain seq x y z
N MET A 1 -8.26 23.19 0.65
CA MET A 1 -7.61 22.06 -0.06
C MET A 1 -8.61 20.92 -0.18
N ASN A 2 -8.75 20.32 -1.36
CA ASN A 2 -9.66 19.18 -1.58
C ASN A 2 -9.20 17.99 -0.72
N SER A 3 -10.12 17.35 0.01
CA SER A 3 -9.81 16.24 0.91
C SER A 3 -9.15 15.05 0.19
N ALA A 4 -9.53 14.80 -1.08
CA ALA A 4 -8.88 13.80 -1.91
C ALA A 4 -7.38 14.10 -2.14
N CYS A 5 -7.05 15.35 -2.44
CA CYS A 5 -5.67 15.80 -2.66
C CYS A 5 -4.79 15.64 -1.41
N LEU A 6 -5.33 15.88 -0.21
CA LEU A 6 -4.58 15.67 1.04
C LEU A 6 -4.25 14.20 1.28
N LYS A 7 -5.16 13.30 0.90
CA LYS A 7 -4.96 11.84 1.03
C LYS A 7 -3.94 11.33 0.01
N ASP A 8 -4.01 11.84 -1.20
CA ASP A 8 -3.03 11.58 -2.26
C ASP A 8 -1.61 12.00 -1.83
N GLN A 9 -1.44 13.24 -1.36
CA GLN A 9 -0.16 13.73 -0.81
C GLN A 9 0.36 12.89 0.37
N ARG A 10 -0.53 12.38 1.22
CA ARG A 10 -0.15 11.50 2.33
C ARG A 10 0.33 10.13 1.81
N ALA A 11 -0.31 9.58 0.78
CA ALA A 11 0.13 8.36 0.13
C ALA A 11 1.51 8.54 -0.53
N GLU A 12 1.74 9.67 -1.21
CA GLU A 12 3.05 10.01 -1.79
C GLU A 12 4.15 10.10 -0.73
N LYS A 13 3.85 10.72 0.42
CA LYS A 13 4.79 10.79 1.55
C LYS A 13 5.18 9.39 2.03
N HIS A 14 4.20 8.52 2.26
CA HIS A 14 4.47 7.14 2.69
C HIS A 14 5.21 6.33 1.62
N TYR A 15 4.94 6.58 0.33
CA TYR A 15 5.71 5.98 -0.75
C TYR A 15 7.19 6.38 -0.70
N ALA A 16 7.48 7.67 -0.46
CA ALA A 16 8.86 8.13 -0.31
C ALA A 16 9.55 7.50 0.91
N GLU A 17 8.84 7.33 2.02
CA GLU A 17 9.31 6.63 3.23
C GLU A 17 9.63 5.15 2.92
N LEU A 18 8.74 4.44 2.24
CA LEU A 18 8.94 3.05 1.81
C LEU A 18 10.15 2.91 0.87
N ALA A 19 10.26 3.80 -0.11
CA ALA A 19 11.37 3.80 -1.05
C ALA A 19 12.71 4.08 -0.35
N ALA A 20 12.72 4.93 0.69
CA ALA A 20 13.90 5.15 1.52
C ALA A 20 14.24 3.90 2.35
N LEU A 21 13.25 3.26 2.97
CA LEU A 21 13.42 2.03 3.76
C LEU A 21 14.05 0.91 2.92
N ILE A 22 13.47 0.60 1.75
CA ILE A 22 13.93 -0.50 0.89
C ILE A 22 15.31 -0.23 0.30
N ARG A 23 15.64 1.04 -0.02
CA ARG A 23 16.97 1.42 -0.49
C ARG A 23 18.03 1.23 0.58
N LYS A 24 17.72 1.59 1.82
CA LYS A 24 18.66 1.50 2.95
C LYS A 24 18.78 0.08 3.49
N HIS A 25 17.68 -0.65 3.54
CA HIS A 25 17.57 -1.98 4.11
C HIS A 25 16.83 -2.91 3.15
N LYS A 26 17.51 -3.92 2.63
CA LYS A 26 16.86 -4.92 1.76
C LYS A 26 16.07 -5.92 2.62
N PRO A 27 14.73 -6.01 2.47
CA PRO A 27 13.91 -6.94 3.26
C PRO A 27 14.19 -8.41 2.91
N PHE A 28 14.80 -8.69 1.75
CA PHE A 28 15.18 -10.03 1.33
C PHE A 28 16.62 -10.03 0.84
N ARG A 29 17.39 -11.02 1.30
CA ARG A 29 18.77 -11.26 0.86
C ARG A 29 18.91 -12.70 0.40
N TYR A 30 19.58 -12.92 -0.73
CA TYR A 30 19.89 -14.26 -1.21
C TYR A 30 21.22 -14.71 -0.62
N PHE A 31 21.23 -15.91 -0.06
CA PHE A 31 22.42 -16.58 0.47
C PHE A 31 22.67 -17.85 -0.32
N VAL A 32 23.95 -18.13 -0.55
CA VAL A 32 24.43 -19.40 -1.08
C VAL A 32 25.30 -20.01 0.01
N GLU A 33 24.83 -21.08 0.62
CA GLU A 33 25.63 -21.88 1.55
C GLU A 33 26.21 -23.07 0.80
N THR A 34 27.51 -23.32 1.00
CA THR A 34 28.19 -24.52 0.49
C THR A 34 28.54 -25.39 1.67
N ASN A 35 28.05 -26.63 1.68
CA ASN A 35 28.47 -27.63 2.64
C ASN A 35 29.86 -28.13 2.22
N PHE A 36 30.91 -27.67 2.91
CA PHE A 36 32.29 -28.04 2.60
C PHE A 36 32.63 -29.51 2.88
N LYS A 37 31.74 -30.27 3.55
CA LYS A 37 31.92 -31.72 3.79
C LYS A 37 31.29 -32.58 2.70
N THR A 38 30.14 -32.18 2.15
CA THR A 38 29.41 -32.94 1.10
C THR A 38 29.55 -32.36 -0.30
N GLY A 39 30.05 -31.12 -0.42
CA GLY A 39 30.14 -30.37 -1.68
C GLY A 39 28.81 -29.79 -2.17
N GLU A 40 27.71 -30.02 -1.44
CA GLU A 40 26.38 -29.55 -1.82
C GLU A 40 26.24 -28.04 -1.63
N LYS A 41 25.48 -27.41 -2.54
CA LYS A 41 25.16 -25.98 -2.48
C LYS A 41 23.67 -25.80 -2.27
N ALA A 42 23.30 -25.02 -1.27
CA ALA A 42 21.94 -24.59 -1.03
C ALA A 42 21.83 -23.09 -1.30
N THR A 43 20.81 -22.69 -2.06
CA THR A 43 20.49 -21.27 -2.27
C THR A 43 19.16 -20.99 -1.58
N PHE A 44 19.13 -20.00 -0.68
CA PHE A 44 17.91 -19.62 0.01
C PHE A 44 17.81 -18.12 0.18
N ALA A 45 16.58 -17.63 0.27
CA ALA A 45 16.29 -16.24 0.60
C ALA A 45 16.14 -16.12 2.13
N LYS A 46 16.91 -15.23 2.74
CA LYS A 46 16.73 -14.84 4.14
C LYS A 46 15.93 -13.54 4.17
N LYS A 47 14.77 -13.61 4.81
CA LYS A 47 13.92 -12.46 5.07
C LYS A 47 14.43 -11.71 6.30
N ASP A 48 14.51 -10.40 6.20
CA ASP A 48 14.67 -9.49 7.32
C ASP A 48 13.26 -9.14 7.83
N GLU A 49 12.80 -9.89 8.84
CA GLU A 49 11.42 -9.81 9.36
C GLU A 49 11.04 -8.39 9.77
N GLU A 50 11.97 -7.67 10.42
CA GLU A 50 11.70 -6.32 10.91
C GLU A 50 11.45 -5.36 9.75
N VAL A 51 12.35 -5.35 8.76
CA VAL A 51 12.24 -4.48 7.58
C VAL A 51 11.01 -4.86 6.73
N ALA A 52 10.73 -6.16 6.61
CA ALA A 52 9.56 -6.64 5.88
C ALA A 52 8.25 -6.20 6.56
N ASN A 53 8.15 -6.32 7.88
CA ASN A 53 6.97 -5.93 8.64
C ASN A 53 6.76 -4.41 8.64
N GLN A 54 7.84 -3.63 8.80
CA GLN A 54 7.79 -2.17 8.66
C GLN A 54 7.32 -1.76 7.25
N GLY A 55 7.87 -2.38 6.21
CA GLY A 55 7.44 -2.14 4.83
C GLY A 55 5.96 -2.48 4.61
N ALA A 56 5.48 -3.59 5.15
CA ALA A 56 4.07 -4.00 5.04
C ALA A 56 3.11 -2.98 5.66
N ILE A 57 3.45 -2.42 6.82
CA ILE A 57 2.65 -1.36 7.47
C ILE A 57 2.56 -0.12 6.56
N ILE A 58 3.70 0.36 6.07
CA ILE A 58 3.74 1.55 5.20
C ILE A 58 2.94 1.31 3.91
N ILE A 59 3.04 0.12 3.32
CA ILE A 59 2.24 -0.26 2.14
C ILE A 59 0.75 -0.21 2.45
N GLY A 60 0.34 -0.73 3.60
CA GLY A 60 -1.05 -0.66 4.07
C GLY A 60 -1.56 0.78 4.15
N ASP A 61 -0.75 1.68 4.70
CA ASP A 61 -1.08 3.11 4.80
C ASP A 61 -1.19 3.79 3.43
N ILE A 62 -0.29 3.45 2.49
CA ILE A 62 -0.36 3.94 1.10
C ILE A 62 -1.69 3.53 0.45
N ILE A 63 -2.01 2.24 0.49
CA ILE A 63 -3.24 1.70 -0.13
C ILE A 63 -4.49 2.32 0.51
N HIS A 64 -4.51 2.43 1.84
CA HIS A 64 -5.63 3.01 2.57
C HIS A 64 -5.87 4.47 2.17
N ASN A 65 -4.81 5.27 2.07
CA ASN A 65 -4.92 6.67 1.68
C ASN A 65 -5.36 6.84 0.22
N PHE A 66 -4.80 6.04 -0.71
CA PHE A 66 -5.23 6.09 -2.12
C PHE A 66 -6.69 5.69 -2.30
N ARG A 67 -7.13 4.60 -1.67
CA ARG A 67 -8.54 4.18 -1.69
C ARG A 67 -9.45 5.31 -1.20
N SER A 68 -9.09 5.89 -0.06
CA SER A 68 -9.87 7.00 0.49
C SER A 68 -9.89 8.23 -0.43
N ALA A 69 -8.79 8.51 -1.14
CA ALA A 69 -8.74 9.62 -2.10
C ALA A 69 -9.66 9.36 -3.31
N LEU A 70 -9.70 8.12 -3.80
CA LEU A 70 -10.63 7.68 -4.84
C LEU A 70 -12.08 7.80 -4.38
N ASP A 71 -12.40 7.33 -3.18
CA ASP A 71 -13.75 7.41 -2.62
C ASP A 71 -14.23 8.87 -2.50
N HIS A 72 -13.36 9.76 -2.03
CA HIS A 72 -13.67 11.19 -1.93
C HIS A 72 -13.84 11.85 -3.30
N THR A 73 -12.99 11.48 -4.27
CA THR A 73 -13.09 12.01 -5.64
C THR A 73 -14.38 11.54 -6.30
N TYR A 74 -14.68 10.25 -6.19
CA TYR A 74 -15.90 9.65 -6.70
C TYR A 74 -17.13 10.33 -6.10
N TRP A 75 -17.19 10.46 -4.77
CA TRP A 75 -18.28 11.16 -4.08
C TRP A 75 -18.48 12.58 -4.61
N ASN A 76 -17.40 13.36 -4.75
CA ASN A 76 -17.47 14.73 -5.27
C ASN A 76 -18.03 14.79 -6.71
N CYS A 77 -17.77 13.78 -7.54
CA CYS A 77 -18.28 13.70 -8.91
C CYS A 77 -19.75 13.24 -8.95
N THR A 78 -20.12 12.25 -8.13
CA THR A 78 -21.45 11.62 -8.21
C THR A 78 -22.51 12.32 -7.39
N GLU A 79 -22.15 12.98 -6.28
CA GLU A 79 -23.10 13.71 -5.44
C GLU A 79 -23.91 14.72 -6.25
N GLN A 80 -23.27 15.43 -7.17
CA GLN A 80 -23.90 16.47 -7.99
C GLN A 80 -24.96 15.92 -8.95
N SER A 81 -24.91 14.62 -9.24
CA SER A 81 -25.87 13.96 -10.13
C SER A 81 -27.13 13.46 -9.40
N ALA A 82 -27.12 13.45 -8.06
CA ALA A 82 -28.27 13.03 -7.27
C ALA A 82 -29.36 14.12 -7.29
N LYS A 83 -30.60 13.72 -7.63
CA LYS A 83 -31.76 14.62 -7.69
C LYS A 83 -32.49 14.75 -6.36
N SER A 84 -32.15 13.88 -5.40
CA SER A 84 -32.73 13.88 -4.06
C SER A 84 -31.74 13.36 -3.02
N ASP A 85 -31.96 13.69 -1.75
CA ASP A 85 -31.17 13.16 -0.63
C ASP A 85 -31.25 11.63 -0.52
N GLY A 86 -32.36 11.02 -0.96
CA GLY A 86 -32.53 9.57 -1.01
C GLY A 86 -31.60 8.92 -2.03
N GLU A 87 -31.45 9.51 -3.22
CA GLU A 87 -30.48 9.05 -4.22
C GLU A 87 -29.04 9.26 -3.75
N ARG A 88 -28.76 10.42 -3.14
CA ARG A 88 -27.42 10.76 -2.63
C ARG A 88 -26.92 9.76 -1.58
N ARG A 89 -27.80 9.28 -0.69
CA ARG A 89 -27.46 8.28 0.35
C ARG A 89 -27.21 6.88 -0.21
N ASN A 90 -27.72 6.59 -1.41
CA ASN A 90 -27.62 5.27 -2.04
C ASN A 90 -26.48 5.20 -3.08
N ILE A 91 -25.66 6.26 -3.20
CA ILE A 91 -24.48 6.24 -4.07
C ILE A 91 -23.52 5.14 -3.56
N PRO A 92 -23.26 4.08 -4.34
CA PRO A 92 -22.37 3.02 -3.91
C PRO A 92 -20.92 3.46 -4.05
N PHE A 93 -20.10 3.20 -3.02
CA PHE A 93 -18.66 3.27 -3.17
C PHE A 93 -18.17 2.01 -3.89
N TYR A 94 -17.58 2.15 -5.08
CA TYR A 94 -17.17 1.02 -5.91
C TYR A 94 -16.05 0.17 -5.29
N LEU A 95 -15.29 0.72 -4.34
CA LEU A 95 -14.27 0.01 -3.60
C LEU A 95 -14.89 -0.52 -2.30
N THR A 96 -15.84 -1.46 -2.38
CA THR A 96 -16.24 -2.28 -1.23
C THR A 96 -15.45 -3.59 -1.29
N THR A 97 -14.68 -3.87 -0.25
CA THR A 97 -13.84 -5.06 -0.17
C THR A 97 -14.72 -6.30 -0.13
N THR A 98 -14.84 -7.04 -1.22
CA THR A 98 -15.02 -8.49 -1.19
C THR A 98 -13.62 -9.11 -1.25
N LEU A 99 -12.99 -9.22 -0.08
CA LEU A 99 -11.86 -10.13 0.17
C LEU A 99 -12.20 -10.93 1.41
#